data_AF-A0A5M6CU58-F1
#
_entry.id   AF-A0A5M6CU58-F1
#
_cell.length_a   1.000
_cell.length_b   1.000
_cell.length_c   1.000
_cell.angle_alpha   90.00
_cell.angle_beta   90.00
_cell.angle_gamma   90.00
#
_symmetry.space_group_name_H-M   'P 1'
#
loop_
_entity.id
_entity.type
_entity.pdbx_description
1 polymer ?
#
loop_
_entity_poly.entity_id
_entity_poly.type
_entity_poly.pdbx_seq_one_letter_code
_entity_poly.pdbx_strand_id
1 'polypeptide(L)'
;MQTTALLLLCILLIAIVVIRHQSAKKKYEHPDYLQHLETIKIFIEEVNSLNDYVTWVARDGIKTRYALAGRYFKNKTDYYKKEPIVKEFNAIYGDWDEYIKHYNQDYVSAQKEKLEGYFNNIEGKILDDQQRTAIITDEYSNLIIAGAGSGKTLTILGKVQYLIEQKKIDPNEILLLSFTKKTVEELNHRLQKINLNTKATTFHKLGYDLIKAYYEAVPVVTNENTLSSVVTTYLQEDLFNDTDALQAYIQYVACYMNIPEDYDHYGSLGEKTDTEKGIDFVTLKEKCEPLNMVTNAIHDTLKGERVKSVEELMIANYLYLNGIDYEYEKAYPYGTEVYRPDFYLTEYNLYLEHLRPGFILQLGSRDSS
;
A
#
# COMPACT_ATOMS: atom_id res chain seq x y z
N MET A 1 36.11 -79.59 6.98
CA MET A 1 35.29 -78.52 7.59
C MET A 1 35.48 -77.15 6.93
N GLN A 2 36.69 -76.74 6.57
CA GLN A 2 36.94 -75.43 5.93
C GLN A 2 36.34 -75.31 4.51
N THR A 3 36.40 -76.36 3.69
CA THR A 3 35.89 -76.36 2.31
C THR A 3 34.37 -76.29 2.23
N THR A 4 33.66 -76.98 3.12
CA THR A 4 32.19 -76.96 3.21
C THR A 4 31.65 -75.61 3.68
N ALA A 5 32.36 -74.92 4.58
CA ALA A 5 32.00 -73.57 5.02
C ALA A 5 32.21 -72.52 3.92
N LEU A 6 33.29 -72.65 3.14
CA LEU A 6 33.55 -71.77 1.98
C LEU A 6 32.47 -71.92 0.90
N LEU A 7 32.04 -73.16 0.64
CA LEU A 7 31.03 -73.47 -0.37
C LEU A 7 29.64 -72.95 0.03
N LEU A 8 29.28 -73.03 1.32
CA LEU A 8 28.08 -72.41 1.87
C LEU A 8 28.11 -70.88 1.77
N LEU A 9 29.26 -70.25 2.04
CA LEU A 9 29.43 -68.79 1.90
C LEU A 9 29.28 -68.35 0.44
N CYS A 10 29.84 -69.11 -0.51
CA CYS A 10 29.68 -68.85 -1.94
C CYS A 10 28.22 -68.98 -2.39
N ILE A 11 27.50 -70.03 -1.95
CA ILE A 11 26.08 -70.20 -2.26
C ILE A 11 25.24 -69.05 -1.67
N LEU A 12 25.54 -68.63 -0.43
CA LEU A 12 24.87 -67.49 0.20
C LEU A 12 25.12 -66.19 -0.57
N LEU A 13 26.36 -65.92 -0.99
CA LEU A 13 26.71 -64.75 -1.78
C LEU A 13 26.01 -64.76 -3.14
N ILE A 14 25.97 -65.90 -3.84
CA ILE A 14 25.26 -66.06 -5.11
C ILE A 14 23.76 -65.84 -4.90
N ALA A 15 23.15 -66.43 -3.86
CA ALA A 15 21.74 -66.22 -3.54
C ALA A 15 21.43 -64.75 -3.25
N ILE A 16 22.28 -64.04 -2.49
CA ILE A 16 22.15 -62.60 -2.25
C ILE A 16 22.22 -61.80 -3.56
N VAL A 17 23.15 -62.14 -4.45
CA VAL A 17 23.29 -61.49 -5.76
C VAL A 17 22.05 -61.73 -6.63
N VAL A 18 21.54 -62.97 -6.70
CA VAL A 18 20.34 -63.33 -7.46
C VAL A 18 19.09 -62.63 -6.91
N ILE A 19 18.91 -62.62 -5.59
CA ILE A 19 17.78 -61.93 -4.92
C ILE A 19 17.86 -60.42 -5.17
N ARG A 20 19.06 -59.82 -5.06
CA ARG A 20 19.28 -58.41 -5.37
C ARG A 20 18.98 -58.11 -6.84
N HIS A 21 19.37 -58.99 -7.75
CA HIS A 21 19.11 -58.82 -9.18
C HIS A 21 17.61 -58.92 -9.51
N GLN A 22 16.91 -59.91 -8.96
CA GLN A 22 15.47 -60.06 -9.13
C GLN A 22 14.69 -58.88 -8.52
N SER A 23 15.05 -58.46 -7.30
CA SER A 23 14.46 -57.28 -6.66
C SER A 23 14.73 -56.00 -7.47
N ALA A 24 15.92 -55.87 -8.03
CA ALA A 24 16.28 -54.75 -8.91
C ALA A 24 15.52 -54.74 -10.24
N LYS A 25 15.00 -55.87 -10.71
CA LYS A 25 14.10 -55.94 -11.88
C LYS A 25 12.66 -55.60 -11.48
N LYS A 26 12.15 -56.23 -10.42
CA LYS A 26 10.78 -56.04 -9.92
C LYS A 26 10.43 -54.58 -9.60
N LYS A 27 11.38 -53.78 -9.12
CA LYS A 27 11.13 -52.35 -8.83
C LYS A 27 10.74 -51.52 -10.06
N TYR A 28 11.19 -51.89 -11.26
CA TYR A 28 10.83 -51.20 -12.51
C TYR A 28 9.51 -51.71 -13.09
N GLU A 29 8.99 -52.82 -12.59
CA GLU A 29 7.71 -53.43 -12.98
C GLU A 29 6.60 -53.07 -11.99
N HIS A 30 6.92 -52.35 -10.90
CA HIS A 30 5.97 -52.00 -9.86
C HIS A 30 4.92 -50.99 -10.38
N PRO A 31 3.62 -51.20 -10.15
CA PRO A 31 2.56 -50.31 -10.63
C PRO A 31 2.77 -48.84 -10.23
N ASP A 32 3.07 -48.58 -8.95
CA ASP A 32 3.35 -47.21 -8.48
C ASP A 32 4.54 -46.56 -9.19
N TYR A 33 5.60 -47.34 -9.48
CA TYR A 33 6.75 -46.81 -10.23
C TYR A 33 6.31 -46.39 -11.64
N LEU A 34 5.59 -47.25 -12.35
CA LEU A 34 5.12 -46.97 -13.71
C LEU A 34 4.18 -45.76 -13.75
N GLN A 35 3.27 -45.65 -12.78
CA GLN A 35 2.36 -44.51 -12.67
C GLN A 35 3.12 -43.20 -12.43
N HIS A 36 4.06 -43.19 -11.48
CA HIS A 36 4.86 -42.00 -11.21
C HIS A 36 5.82 -41.69 -12.34
N LEU A 37 6.37 -42.70 -13.01
CA LEU A 37 7.21 -42.53 -14.19
C LEU A 37 6.47 -41.80 -15.31
N GLU A 38 5.22 -42.17 -15.56
CA GLU A 38 4.39 -41.47 -16.54
C GLU A 38 4.10 -40.03 -16.10
N THR A 39 3.83 -39.83 -14.82
CA THR A 39 3.58 -38.49 -14.25
C THR A 39 4.79 -37.57 -14.43
N ILE A 40 6.02 -38.06 -14.24
CA ILE A 40 7.22 -37.22 -14.43
C ILE A 40 7.55 -36.98 -15.91
N LYS A 41 7.14 -37.85 -16.84
CA LYS A 41 7.25 -37.55 -18.28
C LYS A 41 6.38 -36.36 -18.65
N ILE A 42 5.13 -36.36 -18.19
CA ILE A 42 4.19 -35.25 -18.42
C ILE A 42 4.76 -33.95 -17.81
N PHE A 43 5.39 -34.03 -16.62
CA PHE A 43 6.08 -32.88 -16.04
C PHE A 43 7.19 -32.33 -16.96
N ILE A 44 8.06 -33.19 -17.48
CA ILE A 44 9.17 -32.77 -18.35
C ILE A 44 8.63 -32.18 -19.67
N GLU A 45 7.59 -32.78 -20.25
CA GLU A 45 6.90 -32.22 -21.41
C GLU A 45 6.31 -30.83 -21.13
N GLU A 46 5.66 -30.67 -19.98
CA GLU A 46 5.10 -29.38 -19.56
C GLU A 46 6.20 -28.33 -19.36
N VAL A 47 7.30 -28.67 -18.69
CA VAL A 47 8.46 -27.79 -18.51
C VAL A 47 9.09 -27.39 -19.84
N ASN A 48 9.25 -28.34 -20.76
CA ASN A 48 9.81 -28.07 -22.10
C ASN A 48 8.86 -27.25 -22.99
N SER A 49 7.57 -27.24 -22.67
CA SER A 49 6.56 -26.44 -23.39
C SER A 49 6.46 -24.99 -22.90
N LEU A 50 7.09 -24.65 -21.77
CA LEU A 50 7.11 -23.29 -21.24
C LEU A 50 7.75 -22.36 -22.27
N ASN A 51 7.00 -21.34 -22.67
CA ASN A 51 7.42 -20.35 -23.67
C ASN A 51 7.06 -18.91 -23.28
N ASP A 52 6.52 -18.73 -22.09
CA ASP A 52 6.11 -17.45 -21.51
C ASP A 52 6.56 -17.34 -20.05
N TYR A 53 6.47 -16.14 -19.48
CA TYR A 53 6.68 -15.85 -18.06
C TYR A 53 5.78 -16.73 -17.18
N VAL A 54 6.36 -17.36 -16.17
CA VAL A 54 5.64 -18.23 -15.24
C VAL A 54 5.35 -17.47 -13.95
N THR A 55 4.08 -17.19 -13.69
CA THR A 55 3.63 -16.55 -12.44
C THR A 55 3.83 -17.46 -11.23
N TRP A 56 3.85 -16.87 -10.02
CA TRP A 56 3.87 -17.66 -8.79
C TRP A 56 2.67 -18.60 -8.67
N VAL A 57 1.49 -18.20 -9.19
CA VAL A 57 0.29 -19.05 -9.23
C VAL A 57 0.50 -20.26 -10.13
N ALA A 58 1.03 -20.05 -11.34
CA ALA A 58 1.33 -21.14 -12.27
C ALA A 58 2.42 -22.07 -11.74
N ARG A 59 3.50 -21.50 -11.19
CA ARG A 59 4.60 -22.24 -10.53
C ARG A 59 4.06 -23.14 -9.42
N ASP A 60 3.26 -22.61 -8.51
CA ASP A 60 2.74 -23.35 -7.36
C ASP A 60 1.68 -24.38 -7.80
N GLY A 61 0.92 -24.08 -8.86
CA GLY A 61 0.01 -25.01 -9.51
C GLY A 61 0.74 -26.24 -10.07
N ILE A 62 1.82 -26.03 -10.81
CA ILE A 62 2.68 -27.11 -11.34
C ILE A 62 3.28 -27.90 -10.16
N LYS A 63 3.90 -27.21 -9.19
CA LYS A 63 4.50 -27.85 -8.01
C LYS A 63 3.51 -28.76 -7.28
N THR A 64 2.30 -28.27 -7.05
CA THR A 64 1.25 -29.00 -6.34
C THR A 64 0.80 -30.23 -7.14
N ARG A 65 0.61 -30.09 -8.46
CA ARG A 65 0.18 -31.18 -9.35
C ARG A 65 1.14 -32.37 -9.32
N TYR A 66 2.44 -32.11 -9.29
CA TYR A 66 3.49 -33.16 -9.34
C TYR A 66 4.04 -33.56 -7.96
N ALA A 67 3.47 -33.05 -6.86
CA ALA A 67 3.96 -33.29 -5.51
C ALA A 67 4.00 -34.76 -5.09
N LEU A 68 3.05 -35.58 -5.57
CA LEU A 68 3.04 -37.02 -5.29
C LEU A 68 4.25 -37.73 -5.94
N ALA A 69 4.51 -37.46 -7.22
CA ALA A 69 5.67 -38.00 -7.93
C ALA A 69 6.98 -37.46 -7.35
N GLY A 70 7.01 -36.17 -6.97
CA GLY A 70 8.11 -35.53 -6.25
C GLY A 70 8.45 -36.27 -4.95
N ARG A 71 7.45 -36.55 -4.11
CA ARG A 71 7.64 -37.35 -2.89
C ARG A 71 8.10 -38.77 -3.19
N TYR A 72 7.56 -39.38 -4.24
CA TYR A 72 7.91 -40.75 -4.62
C TYR A 72 9.36 -40.89 -5.06
N PHE A 73 9.87 -39.98 -5.91
CA PHE A 73 11.22 -40.05 -6.46
C PHE A 73 12.29 -39.31 -5.64
N LYS A 74 11.90 -38.61 -4.57
CA LYS A 74 12.84 -37.93 -3.67
C LYS A 74 13.95 -38.86 -3.21
N ASN A 75 15.20 -38.45 -3.45
CA ASN A 75 16.42 -39.22 -3.13
C ASN A 75 16.52 -40.60 -3.80
N LYS A 76 15.75 -40.87 -4.86
CA LYS A 76 15.75 -42.15 -5.59
C LYS A 76 16.41 -42.10 -6.96
N THR A 77 17.18 -41.04 -7.25
CA THR A 77 17.93 -40.89 -8.51
C THR A 77 18.83 -42.10 -8.78
N ASP A 78 19.71 -42.46 -7.85
CA ASP A 78 20.60 -43.62 -8.01
C ASP A 78 19.86 -44.95 -7.90
N TYR A 79 18.74 -44.96 -7.17
CA TYR A 79 17.89 -46.13 -7.06
C TYR A 79 17.28 -46.51 -8.42
N TYR A 80 16.82 -45.53 -9.20
CA TYR A 80 16.29 -45.72 -10.56
C TYR A 80 17.28 -45.34 -11.66
N LYS A 81 18.59 -45.60 -11.46
CA LYS A 81 19.67 -45.21 -12.39
C LYS A 81 19.54 -45.64 -13.86
N LYS A 82 18.67 -46.60 -14.18
CA LYS A 82 18.42 -47.02 -15.59
C LYS A 82 17.47 -46.06 -16.32
N GLU A 83 16.82 -45.16 -15.59
CA GLU A 83 15.78 -44.29 -16.10
C GLU A 83 16.25 -42.83 -15.99
N PRO A 84 16.82 -42.25 -17.06
CA PRO A 84 17.45 -40.93 -17.02
C PRO A 84 16.46 -39.82 -16.66
N ILE A 85 15.19 -39.97 -17.04
CA ILE A 85 14.17 -38.95 -16.76
C ILE A 85 13.92 -38.77 -15.26
N VAL A 86 14.16 -39.79 -14.41
CA VAL A 86 14.08 -39.64 -12.95
C VAL A 86 15.16 -38.69 -12.44
N LYS A 87 16.36 -38.76 -13.01
CA LYS A 87 17.47 -37.86 -12.65
C LYS A 87 17.16 -36.42 -13.05
N GLU A 88 16.67 -36.23 -14.29
CA GLU A 88 16.28 -34.94 -14.82
C GLU A 88 15.14 -34.32 -14.01
N PHE A 89 14.06 -35.08 -13.77
CA PHE A 89 12.94 -34.66 -12.94
C PHE A 89 13.41 -34.22 -11.55
N ASN A 90 14.22 -35.03 -10.86
CA ASN A 90 14.69 -34.68 -9.53
C ASN A 90 15.61 -33.44 -9.52
N ALA A 91 16.37 -33.20 -10.59
CA ALA A 91 17.22 -32.02 -10.71
C ALA A 91 16.39 -30.73 -10.86
N ILE A 92 15.29 -30.78 -11.63
CA ILE A 92 14.40 -29.64 -11.85
C ILE A 92 13.43 -29.48 -10.67
N TYR A 93 12.65 -30.51 -10.37
CA TYR A 93 11.59 -30.47 -9.35
C TYR A 93 12.16 -30.31 -7.93
N GLY A 94 13.37 -30.83 -7.68
CA GLY A 94 14.04 -30.73 -6.38
C GLY A 94 14.30 -29.29 -5.94
N ASP A 95 14.49 -28.38 -6.90
CA ASP A 95 14.70 -26.95 -6.67
C ASP A 95 13.76 -26.10 -7.55
N TRP A 96 12.50 -26.53 -7.64
CA TRP A 96 11.51 -25.98 -8.57
C TRP A 96 11.34 -24.45 -8.48
N ASP A 97 11.39 -23.90 -7.27
CA ASP A 97 11.18 -22.47 -7.06
C ASP A 97 12.33 -21.65 -7.65
N GLU A 98 13.57 -22.10 -7.45
CA GLU A 98 14.76 -21.45 -7.99
C GLU A 98 14.89 -21.71 -9.49
N TYR A 99 14.47 -22.88 -9.98
CA TYR A 99 14.40 -23.18 -11.41
C TYR A 99 13.50 -22.17 -12.16
N ILE A 100 12.27 -21.95 -11.67
CA ILE A 100 11.35 -20.98 -12.30
C ILE A 100 11.86 -19.55 -12.20
N LYS A 101 12.55 -19.19 -11.12
CA LYS A 101 13.17 -17.87 -10.99
C LYS A 101 14.23 -17.63 -12.06
N HIS A 102 15.12 -18.60 -12.30
CA HIS A 102 16.12 -18.51 -13.37
C HIS A 102 15.45 -18.49 -14.75
N TYR A 103 14.49 -19.39 -14.99
CA TYR A 103 13.72 -19.41 -16.23
C TYR A 103 13.07 -18.04 -16.53
N ASN A 104 12.45 -17.39 -15.55
CA ASN A 104 11.83 -16.08 -15.73
C ASN A 104 12.87 -14.98 -15.98
N GLN A 105 14.05 -15.04 -15.34
CA GLN A 105 15.15 -14.10 -15.59
C GLN A 105 15.69 -14.23 -17.02
N ASP A 106 15.87 -15.45 -17.49
CA ASP A 106 16.30 -15.76 -18.86
C ASP A 106 15.23 -15.31 -19.87
N TYR A 107 13.95 -15.59 -19.58
CA TYR A 107 12.82 -15.14 -20.38
C TYR A 107 12.81 -13.62 -20.51
N VAL A 108 12.94 -12.88 -19.40
CA VAL A 108 12.97 -11.41 -19.41
C VAL A 108 14.14 -10.90 -20.24
N SER A 109 15.33 -11.47 -20.07
CA SER A 109 16.52 -11.07 -20.81
C SER A 109 16.36 -11.31 -22.31
N ALA A 110 15.86 -12.48 -22.70
CA ALA A 110 15.57 -12.82 -24.09
C ALA A 110 14.50 -11.89 -24.70
N GLN A 111 13.45 -11.53 -23.96
CA GLN A 111 12.44 -10.60 -24.45
C GLN A 111 12.99 -9.18 -24.62
N LYS A 112 13.89 -8.72 -23.74
CA LYS A 112 14.54 -7.40 -23.87
C LYS A 112 15.32 -7.28 -25.17
N GLU A 113 16.07 -8.33 -25.53
CA GLU A 113 16.83 -8.39 -26.78
C GLU A 113 15.89 -8.49 -27.99
N LYS A 114 14.93 -9.42 -27.95
CA LYS A 114 13.97 -9.64 -29.03
C LYS A 114 13.16 -8.39 -29.37
N LEU A 115 12.78 -7.61 -28.35
CA LEU A 115 11.91 -6.44 -28.47
C LEU A 115 12.67 -5.12 -28.29
N GLU A 116 13.99 -5.10 -28.54
CA GLU A 116 14.81 -3.90 -28.34
C GLU A 116 14.26 -2.69 -29.11
N GLY A 117 13.97 -2.86 -30.40
CA GLY A 117 13.40 -1.79 -31.24
C GLY A 117 12.03 -1.30 -30.76
N TYR A 118 11.23 -2.20 -30.18
CA TYR A 118 9.93 -1.86 -29.59
C TYR A 118 10.11 -0.99 -28.34
N PHE A 119 10.99 -1.37 -27.42
CA PHE A 119 11.26 -0.61 -26.20
C PHE A 119 12.03 0.70 -26.40
N ASN A 120 12.65 0.87 -27.58
CA ASN A 120 13.30 2.11 -27.97
C ASN A 120 12.30 3.19 -28.46
N ASN A 121 11.00 2.86 -28.59
CA ASN A 121 10.00 3.78 -29.13
C ASN A 121 8.64 3.68 -28.42
N ILE A 122 8.63 3.74 -27.09
CA ILE A 122 7.39 3.87 -26.33
C ILE A 122 7.07 5.36 -26.21
N GLU A 123 6.02 5.81 -26.90
CA GLU A 123 5.65 7.23 -26.98
C GLU A 123 6.79 8.15 -27.47
N GLY A 124 7.66 7.64 -28.36
CA GLY A 124 8.83 8.38 -28.85
C GLY A 124 10.00 8.43 -27.84
N LYS A 125 9.98 7.59 -26.81
CA LYS A 125 11.03 7.52 -25.78
C LYS A 125 11.66 6.14 -25.72
N ILE A 126 12.94 6.13 -25.37
CA ILE A 126 13.73 4.93 -25.10
C ILE A 126 13.57 4.59 -23.62
N LEU A 127 13.17 3.35 -23.32
CA LEU A 127 13.05 2.87 -21.95
C LEU A 127 14.39 2.33 -21.42
N ASP A 128 14.65 2.57 -20.14
CA ASP A 128 15.78 1.97 -19.43
C ASP A 128 15.53 0.47 -19.10
N ASP A 129 16.57 -0.20 -18.60
CA ASP A 129 16.51 -1.63 -18.30
C ASP A 129 15.46 -1.99 -17.23
N GLN A 130 15.29 -1.15 -16.21
CA GLN A 130 14.33 -1.40 -15.12
C GLN A 130 12.89 -1.23 -15.63
N GLN A 131 12.63 -0.22 -16.46
CA GLN A 131 11.34 -0.01 -17.11
C GLN A 131 10.99 -1.17 -18.05
N ARG A 132 11.95 -1.64 -18.87
CA ARG A 132 11.77 -2.83 -19.72
C ARG A 132 11.46 -4.06 -18.89
N THR A 133 12.22 -4.29 -17.82
CA THR A 133 11.98 -5.39 -16.88
C THR A 133 10.56 -5.33 -16.30
N ALA A 134 10.14 -4.14 -15.85
CA ALA A 134 8.80 -3.94 -15.28
C ALA A 134 7.68 -4.22 -16.30
N ILE A 135 7.90 -3.90 -17.57
CA ILE A 135 6.93 -4.14 -18.64
C ILE A 135 6.84 -5.63 -19.01
N ILE A 136 7.98 -6.31 -19.14
CA ILE A 136 8.03 -7.72 -19.55
C ILE A 136 7.55 -8.63 -18.42
N THR A 137 7.91 -8.33 -17.17
CA THR A 137 7.47 -9.08 -15.99
C THR A 137 5.95 -9.13 -15.94
N ASP A 138 5.42 -10.35 -15.98
CA ASP A 138 3.99 -10.62 -16.06
C ASP A 138 3.53 -11.46 -14.87
N GLU A 139 4.05 -11.10 -13.70
CA GLU A 139 3.65 -11.72 -12.43
C GLU A 139 2.19 -11.39 -12.09
N TYR A 140 1.53 -12.30 -11.38
CA TYR A 140 0.15 -12.14 -10.93
C TYR A 140 -0.07 -10.84 -10.13
N SER A 141 0.92 -10.44 -9.34
CA SER A 141 0.98 -9.15 -8.66
C SER A 141 2.38 -8.57 -8.76
N ASN A 142 2.49 -7.31 -9.18
CA ASN A 142 3.79 -6.64 -9.34
C ASN A 142 3.76 -5.25 -8.69
N LEU A 143 4.70 -4.98 -7.79
CA LEU A 143 4.88 -3.68 -7.14
C LEU A 143 6.10 -2.96 -7.72
N ILE A 144 5.86 -1.81 -8.33
CA ILE A 144 6.92 -0.95 -8.88
C ILE A 144 7.16 0.22 -7.91
N ILE A 145 8.33 0.24 -7.28
CA ILE A 145 8.76 1.34 -6.40
C ILE A 145 9.60 2.31 -7.23
N ALA A 146 9.18 3.57 -7.29
CA ALA A 146 9.75 4.52 -8.23
C ALA A 146 9.73 5.97 -7.70
N GLY A 147 10.91 6.60 -7.68
CA GLY A 147 11.09 7.99 -7.24
C GLY A 147 10.39 9.01 -8.15
N ALA A 148 10.35 10.28 -7.74
CA ALA A 148 9.88 11.36 -8.60
C ALA A 148 10.72 11.43 -9.90
N GLY A 149 10.09 11.74 -11.04
CA GLY A 149 10.79 11.88 -12.33
C GLY A 149 11.27 10.57 -13.00
N SER A 150 11.16 9.41 -12.36
CA SER A 150 11.61 8.10 -12.88
C SER A 150 10.81 7.52 -14.06
N GLY A 151 9.85 8.27 -14.61
CA GLY A 151 9.06 7.81 -15.75
C GLY A 151 7.92 6.85 -15.42
N LYS A 152 7.42 6.78 -14.17
CA LYS A 152 6.27 5.94 -13.75
C LYS A 152 5.14 5.86 -14.78
N THR A 153 4.63 7.01 -15.22
CA THR A 153 3.53 7.08 -16.18
C THR A 153 3.92 6.51 -17.55
N LEU A 154 5.16 6.71 -17.98
CA LEU A 154 5.68 6.14 -19.22
C LEU A 154 5.76 4.61 -19.14
N THR A 155 6.24 4.07 -18.00
CA THR A 155 6.29 2.62 -17.75
C THR A 155 4.90 2.00 -17.78
N ILE A 156 3.91 2.66 -17.18
CA ILE A 156 2.50 2.19 -17.20
C ILE A 156 1.97 2.14 -18.64
N LEU A 157 2.16 3.21 -19.43
CA LEU A 157 1.73 3.24 -20.82
C LEU A 157 2.44 2.17 -21.66
N GLY A 158 3.75 1.99 -21.44
CA GLY A 158 4.52 0.93 -22.08
C GLY A 158 4.02 -0.47 -21.73
N LYS A 159 3.60 -0.70 -20.47
CA LYS A 159 2.99 -1.99 -20.04
C LYS A 159 1.66 -2.21 -20.74
N VAL A 160 0.79 -1.21 -20.78
CA VAL A 160 -0.49 -1.29 -21.49
C VAL A 160 -0.29 -1.60 -22.97
N GLN A 161 0.63 -0.88 -23.63
CA GLN A 161 0.96 -1.12 -25.03
C GLN A 161 1.49 -2.54 -25.23
N TYR A 162 2.37 -3.03 -24.34
CA TYR A 162 2.93 -4.38 -24.41
C TYR A 162 1.86 -5.46 -24.23
N LEU A 163 0.92 -5.28 -23.30
CA LEU A 163 -0.19 -6.23 -23.09
C LEU A 163 -1.08 -6.32 -24.34
N ILE A 164 -1.40 -5.20 -24.98
CA ILE A 164 -2.26 -5.18 -26.16
C ILE A 164 -1.49 -5.73 -27.38
N GLU A 165 -0.30 -5.21 -27.66
CA GLU A 165 0.40 -5.49 -28.91
C GLU A 165 1.17 -6.82 -28.88
N GLN A 166 1.81 -7.15 -27.76
CA GLN A 166 2.66 -8.35 -27.64
C GLN A 166 1.89 -9.52 -27.01
N LYS A 167 1.11 -9.27 -25.95
CA LYS A 167 0.29 -10.31 -25.29
C LYS A 167 -1.08 -10.53 -25.93
N LYS A 168 -1.50 -9.67 -26.85
CA LYS A 168 -2.80 -9.76 -27.55
C LYS A 168 -4.00 -9.75 -26.59
N ILE A 169 -3.85 -9.08 -25.44
CA ILE A 169 -4.93 -8.87 -24.48
C ILE A 169 -5.93 -7.86 -25.05
N ASP A 170 -7.23 -8.14 -24.90
CA ASP A 170 -8.25 -7.19 -25.32
C ASP A 170 -8.14 -5.91 -24.47
N PRO A 171 -8.06 -4.71 -25.07
CA PRO A 171 -8.01 -3.45 -24.33
C PRO A 171 -9.11 -3.28 -23.27
N ASN A 172 -10.27 -3.95 -23.42
CA ASN A 172 -11.38 -3.95 -22.47
C ASN A 172 -11.13 -4.81 -21.23
N GLU A 173 -10.15 -5.71 -21.27
CA GLU A 173 -9.70 -6.51 -20.11
C GLU A 173 -8.68 -5.74 -19.25
N ILE A 174 -8.24 -4.55 -19.70
CA ILE A 174 -7.27 -3.72 -19.00
C ILE A 174 -8.00 -2.59 -18.26
N LEU A 175 -7.90 -2.62 -16.92
CA LEU A 175 -8.40 -1.55 -16.05
C LEU A 175 -7.24 -0.67 -15.57
N LEU A 176 -7.26 0.60 -15.98
CA LEU A 176 -6.27 1.60 -15.54
C LEU A 176 -6.92 2.59 -14.57
N LEU A 177 -6.40 2.65 -13.33
CA LEU A 177 -6.95 3.47 -12.26
C LEU A 177 -5.98 4.57 -11.81
N SER A 178 -6.54 5.73 -11.49
CA SER A 178 -5.81 6.83 -10.83
C SER A 178 -6.70 7.58 -9.84
N PHE A 179 -6.10 8.31 -8.91
CA PHE A 179 -6.83 9.04 -7.86
C PHE A 179 -7.46 10.33 -8.39
N THR A 180 -6.73 11.11 -9.18
CA THR A 180 -7.17 12.45 -9.60
C THR A 180 -7.73 12.43 -11.03
N LYS A 181 -8.75 13.26 -11.27
CA LYS A 181 -9.32 13.45 -12.63
C LYS A 181 -8.25 13.96 -13.61
N LYS A 182 -7.40 14.87 -13.16
CA LYS A 182 -6.30 15.43 -13.97
C LYS A 182 -5.35 14.35 -14.48
N THR A 183 -4.94 13.40 -13.62
CA THR A 183 -4.06 12.29 -14.04
C THR A 183 -4.78 11.35 -15.01
N VAL A 184 -6.07 11.09 -14.80
CA VAL A 184 -6.89 10.29 -15.73
C VAL A 184 -7.00 10.94 -17.10
N GLU A 185 -7.23 12.25 -17.16
CA GLU A 185 -7.29 13.01 -18.41
C GLU A 185 -5.95 12.98 -19.15
N GLU A 186 -4.84 13.18 -18.44
CA GLU A 186 -3.50 13.06 -19.02
C GLU A 186 -3.24 11.66 -19.58
N LEU A 187 -3.54 10.61 -18.80
CA LEU A 187 -3.38 9.23 -19.22
C LEU A 187 -4.21 8.92 -20.47
N ASN A 188 -5.47 9.32 -20.49
CA ASN A 188 -6.37 9.10 -21.64
C ASN A 188 -5.89 9.84 -22.90
N HIS A 189 -5.43 11.09 -22.77
CA HIS A 189 -4.84 11.83 -23.88
C HIS A 189 -3.59 11.11 -24.43
N ARG A 190 -2.73 10.59 -23.55
CA ARG A 190 -1.53 9.86 -23.96
C ARG A 190 -1.86 8.50 -24.61
N LEU A 191 -2.82 7.76 -24.07
CA LEU A 191 -3.33 6.52 -24.66
C LEU A 191 -3.89 6.73 -26.07
N GLN A 192 -4.65 7.81 -26.29
CA GLN A 192 -5.15 8.19 -27.61
C GLN A 192 -4.01 8.51 -28.58
N LYS A 193 -2.97 9.22 -28.11
CA LYS A 193 -1.80 9.56 -28.93
C LYS A 193 -1.06 8.32 -29.44
N ILE A 194 -1.02 7.25 -28.65
CA ILE A 194 -0.44 5.96 -29.05
C ILE A 194 -1.48 4.99 -29.65
N ASN A 195 -2.69 5.48 -29.95
CA ASN A 195 -3.78 4.76 -30.60
C ASN A 195 -4.18 3.45 -29.90
N LEU A 196 -4.20 3.45 -28.56
CA LEU A 196 -4.63 2.31 -27.76
C LEU A 196 -6.08 2.51 -27.32
N ASN A 197 -6.95 1.55 -27.65
CA ASN A 197 -8.38 1.56 -27.33
C ASN A 197 -8.68 1.14 -25.88
N THR A 198 -7.90 1.62 -24.90
CA THR A 198 -8.17 1.44 -23.47
C THR A 198 -8.42 2.78 -22.79
N LYS A 199 -8.90 2.76 -21.55
CA LYS A 199 -9.31 3.96 -20.84
C LYS A 199 -8.89 3.93 -19.37
N ALA A 200 -8.26 5.01 -18.92
CA ALA A 200 -8.07 5.31 -17.52
C ALA A 200 -9.36 5.86 -16.90
N THR A 201 -9.62 5.50 -15.65
CA THR A 201 -10.74 6.04 -14.85
C THR A 201 -10.32 6.28 -13.41
N THR A 202 -11.13 7.00 -12.64
CA THR A 202 -10.94 7.12 -11.19
C THR A 202 -11.70 6.02 -10.46
N PHE A 203 -11.29 5.73 -9.23
CA PHE A 203 -12.03 4.81 -8.35
C PHE A 203 -13.51 5.20 -8.21
N HIS A 204 -13.78 6.49 -7.96
CA HIS A 204 -15.15 7.01 -7.83
C HIS A 204 -15.95 6.85 -9.12
N LYS A 205 -15.34 7.11 -10.28
CA LYS A 205 -16.03 6.98 -11.57
C LYS A 205 -16.31 5.52 -11.90
N LEU A 206 -15.36 4.62 -11.64
CA LEU A 206 -15.57 3.18 -11.77
C LEU A 206 -16.73 2.70 -10.88
N GLY A 207 -16.74 3.09 -9.60
CA GLY A 207 -17.81 2.74 -8.67
C GLY A 207 -19.17 3.24 -9.12
N TYR A 208 -19.25 4.50 -9.57
CA TYR A 208 -20.48 5.07 -10.11
C TYR A 208 -20.97 4.33 -11.37
N ASP A 209 -20.08 4.00 -12.30
CA ASP A 209 -20.43 3.28 -13.52
C ASP A 209 -20.91 1.85 -13.22
N LEU A 210 -20.33 1.18 -12.23
CA LEU A 210 -20.81 -0.11 -11.74
C LEU A 210 -22.21 0.00 -11.12
N ILE A 211 -22.44 0.98 -10.24
CA ILE A 211 -23.76 1.18 -9.64
C ILE A 211 -24.80 1.42 -10.73
N LYS A 212 -24.49 2.28 -11.70
CA LYS A 212 -25.37 2.58 -12.84
C LYS A 212 -25.66 1.35 -13.71
N ALA A 213 -24.70 0.43 -13.83
CA ALA A 213 -24.86 -0.78 -14.64
C ALA A 213 -25.76 -1.83 -13.96
N TYR A 214 -25.77 -1.90 -12.62
CA TYR A 214 -26.46 -2.96 -11.87
C TYR A 214 -27.68 -2.51 -11.06
N TYR A 215 -27.87 -1.20 -10.86
CA TYR A 215 -28.98 -0.64 -10.08
C TYR A 215 -29.80 0.35 -10.90
N GLU A 216 -31.13 0.22 -10.86
CA GLU A 216 -32.05 1.15 -11.51
C GLU A 216 -32.09 2.52 -10.82
N ALA A 217 -31.96 2.53 -9.49
CA ALA A 217 -31.91 3.74 -8.69
C ALA A 217 -30.47 4.28 -8.61
N VAL A 218 -30.04 5.01 -9.63
CA VAL A 218 -28.72 5.64 -9.66
C VAL A 218 -28.67 6.76 -8.62
N PRO A 219 -27.70 6.76 -7.68
CA PRO A 219 -27.57 7.81 -6.69
C PRO A 219 -27.23 9.14 -7.39
N VAL A 220 -27.96 10.19 -7.00
CA VAL A 220 -27.65 11.55 -7.45
C VAL A 220 -26.36 11.98 -6.77
N VAL A 221 -25.32 12.24 -7.57
CA VAL A 221 -24.08 12.80 -7.05
C VAL A 221 -24.35 14.26 -6.70
N THR A 222 -24.29 14.58 -5.41
CA THR A 222 -24.43 15.93 -4.90
C THR A 222 -23.28 16.82 -5.38
N ASN A 223 -23.50 18.13 -5.46
CA ASN A 223 -22.47 19.12 -5.79
C ASN A 223 -22.20 20.02 -4.58
N GLU A 224 -21.18 20.88 -4.66
CA GLU A 224 -20.82 21.79 -3.57
C GLU A 224 -22.00 22.68 -3.15
N ASN A 225 -22.81 23.18 -4.10
CA ASN A 225 -23.98 24.00 -3.79
C ASN A 225 -25.02 23.23 -2.96
N THR A 226 -25.28 21.98 -3.32
CA THR A 226 -26.21 21.10 -2.59
C THR A 226 -25.65 20.74 -1.22
N LEU A 227 -24.35 20.49 -1.10
CA LEU A 227 -23.70 20.25 0.19
C LEU A 227 -23.82 21.48 1.09
N SER A 228 -23.49 22.67 0.59
CA SER A 228 -23.62 23.92 1.33
C SER A 228 -25.06 24.18 1.77
N SER A 229 -26.05 23.90 0.91
CA SER A 229 -27.45 24.05 1.30
C SER A 229 -27.85 23.05 2.39
N VAL A 230 -27.44 21.78 2.28
CA VAL A 230 -27.77 20.75 3.28
C VAL A 230 -27.12 21.07 4.63
N VAL A 231 -25.84 21.46 4.62
CA VAL A 231 -25.13 21.87 5.84
C VAL A 231 -25.78 23.11 6.44
N THR A 232 -26.12 24.11 5.63
CA THR A 232 -26.75 25.34 6.10
C THR A 232 -28.13 25.07 6.71
N THR A 233 -28.96 24.27 6.05
CA THR A 233 -30.26 23.83 6.56
C THR A 233 -30.09 23.08 7.87
N TYR A 234 -29.16 22.13 7.96
CA TYR A 234 -28.88 21.42 9.21
C TYR A 234 -28.47 22.37 10.34
N LEU A 235 -27.56 23.31 10.08
CA LEU A 235 -27.11 24.28 11.09
C LEU A 235 -28.23 25.24 11.53
N GLN A 236 -29.17 25.58 10.65
CA GLN A 236 -30.25 26.54 10.93
C GLN A 236 -31.48 25.90 11.56
N GLU A 237 -31.83 24.69 11.13
CA GLU A 237 -33.12 24.06 11.45
C GLU A 237 -32.96 22.90 12.43
N ASP A 238 -31.92 22.07 12.28
CA ASP A 238 -31.78 20.82 13.03
C ASP A 238 -30.85 20.97 14.24
N LEU A 239 -29.72 21.67 14.09
CA LEU A 239 -28.67 21.76 15.11
C LEU A 239 -29.20 22.35 16.42
N PHE A 240 -30.05 23.37 16.35
CA PHE A 240 -30.61 24.00 17.55
C PHE A 240 -31.59 23.09 18.32
N ASN A 241 -32.10 22.03 17.68
CA ASN A 241 -33.00 21.06 18.30
C ASN A 241 -32.24 19.86 18.92
N ASP A 242 -30.94 19.73 18.68
CA ASP A 242 -30.08 18.69 19.23
C ASP A 242 -29.02 19.32 20.15
N THR A 243 -29.26 19.25 21.45
CA THR A 243 -28.38 19.83 22.48
C THR A 243 -26.96 19.27 22.42
N ASP A 244 -26.82 17.96 22.16
CA ASP A 244 -25.51 17.29 22.13
C ASP A 244 -24.74 17.72 20.88
N ALA A 245 -25.41 17.77 19.72
CA ALA A 245 -24.82 18.24 18.48
C ALA A 245 -24.45 19.73 18.55
N LEU A 246 -25.30 20.57 19.16
CA LEU A 246 -25.03 21.99 19.36
C LEU A 246 -23.83 22.21 20.27
N GLN A 247 -23.73 21.47 21.38
CA GLN A 247 -22.58 21.55 22.29
C GLN A 247 -21.30 21.11 21.57
N ALA A 248 -21.34 20.01 20.82
CA ALA A 248 -20.20 19.54 20.03
C ALA A 248 -19.79 20.55 18.95
N TYR A 249 -20.75 21.19 18.28
CA TYR A 249 -20.48 22.23 17.28
C TYR A 249 -19.86 23.49 17.90
N ILE A 250 -20.38 23.96 19.04
CA ILE A 250 -19.82 25.11 19.77
C ILE A 250 -18.38 24.79 20.22
N GLN A 251 -18.16 23.60 20.78
CA GLN A 251 -16.82 23.15 21.17
C GLN A 251 -15.88 23.08 19.96
N TYR A 252 -16.36 22.53 18.84
CA TYR A 252 -15.59 22.46 17.61
C TYR A 252 -15.23 23.86 17.10
N VAL A 253 -16.19 24.78 16.97
CA VAL A 253 -15.92 26.14 16.49
C VAL A 253 -15.00 26.89 17.47
N ALA A 254 -15.19 26.75 18.78
CA ALA A 254 -14.35 27.42 19.76
C ALA A 254 -12.90 26.91 19.81
N CYS A 255 -12.70 25.61 19.57
CA CYS A 255 -11.37 24.99 19.53
C CYS A 255 -10.71 25.10 18.14
N TYR A 256 -11.48 25.15 17.06
CA TYR A 256 -11.00 25.11 15.67
C TYR A 256 -11.48 26.32 14.85
N MET A 257 -11.57 27.52 15.47
CA MET A 257 -12.03 28.75 14.80
C MET A 257 -11.30 29.04 13.48
N ASN A 258 -10.08 28.52 13.32
CA ASN A 258 -9.43 28.35 12.03
C ASN A 258 -9.05 26.89 11.87
N ILE A 259 -9.68 26.23 10.88
CA ILE A 259 -9.32 24.88 10.45
C ILE A 259 -7.90 24.97 9.88
N PRO A 260 -6.89 24.30 10.45
CA PRO A 260 -5.55 24.29 9.87
C PRO A 260 -5.66 23.73 8.45
N GLU A 261 -5.07 24.41 7.46
CA GLU A 261 -5.01 23.83 6.11
C GLU A 261 -4.32 22.46 6.17
N ASP A 262 -4.81 21.50 5.38
CA ASP A 262 -4.24 20.15 5.32
C ASP A 262 -2.73 20.21 5.06
N TYR A 263 -1.96 19.38 5.77
CA TYR A 263 -0.49 19.32 5.71
C TYR A 263 0.08 19.24 4.29
N ASP A 264 -0.69 18.69 3.34
CA ASP A 264 -0.33 18.55 1.93
C ASP A 264 -0.25 19.88 1.15
N HIS A 265 -0.68 21.01 1.74
CA HIS A 265 -0.65 22.32 1.10
C HIS A 265 0.64 23.11 1.36
N TYR A 266 1.49 22.66 2.29
CA TYR A 266 2.74 23.36 2.65
C TYR A 266 3.97 22.66 2.07
N GLY A 267 4.84 23.42 1.39
CA GLY A 267 6.07 22.90 0.78
C GLY A 267 7.18 22.62 1.81
N SER A 268 7.06 23.13 3.04
CA SER A 268 7.98 22.85 4.14
C SER A 268 7.36 23.12 5.52
N LEU A 269 7.95 22.54 6.57
CA LEU A 269 7.54 22.79 7.96
C LEU A 269 7.70 24.28 8.34
N GLY A 270 8.69 24.98 7.78
CA GLY A 270 8.91 26.41 8.02
C GLY A 270 7.81 27.29 7.44
N GLU A 271 7.34 26.97 6.22
CA GLU A 271 6.23 27.66 5.55
C GLU A 271 4.91 27.50 6.31
N LYS A 272 4.67 26.30 6.85
CA LYS A 272 3.56 26.04 7.76
C LYS A 272 3.65 26.91 9.01
N THR A 273 4.80 26.92 9.68
CA THR A 273 5.01 27.72 10.90
C THR A 273 4.87 29.23 10.66
N ASP A 274 5.28 29.72 9.49
CA ASP A 274 5.14 31.13 9.12
C ASP A 274 3.69 31.49 8.76
N THR A 275 2.94 30.54 8.18
CA THR A 275 1.50 30.70 7.94
C THR A 275 0.72 30.69 9.25
N GLU A 276 0.98 29.73 10.15
CA GLU A 276 0.37 29.64 11.50
C GLU A 276 0.63 30.89 12.34
N LYS A 277 1.81 31.52 12.22
CA LYS A 277 2.13 32.81 12.85
C LYS A 277 1.39 34.00 12.23
N GLY A 278 0.87 33.87 11.02
CA GLY A 278 0.18 34.92 10.27
C GLY A 278 -1.35 34.84 10.33
N ILE A 279 -1.92 33.89 11.08
CA ILE A 279 -3.38 33.71 11.19
C ILE A 279 -3.97 34.74 12.17
N ASP A 280 -4.54 35.82 11.63
CA ASP A 280 -5.27 36.85 12.39
C ASP A 280 -6.69 36.36 12.77
N PHE A 281 -7.00 36.27 14.06
CA PHE A 281 -8.34 35.96 14.56
C PHE A 281 -9.07 37.25 14.94
N VAL A 282 -10.35 37.34 14.60
CA VAL A 282 -11.25 38.45 14.97
C VAL A 282 -12.39 37.83 15.77
N THR A 283 -12.89 38.52 16.80
CA THR A 283 -13.89 37.96 17.72
C THR A 283 -15.18 37.52 16.99
N LEU A 284 -15.86 36.46 17.47
CA LEU A 284 -17.17 36.02 16.96
C LEU A 284 -18.21 37.16 16.95
N LYS A 285 -18.05 38.14 17.85
CA LYS A 285 -18.88 39.35 17.94
C LYS A 285 -18.67 40.28 16.74
N GLU A 286 -17.43 40.49 16.32
CA GLU A 286 -17.09 41.33 15.17
C GLU A 286 -17.47 40.70 13.82
N LYS A 287 -17.46 39.37 13.69
CA LYS A 287 -17.94 38.69 12.46
C LYS A 287 -19.46 38.81 12.23
N CYS A 288 -20.23 39.19 13.25
CA CYS A 288 -21.68 39.33 13.19
C CYS A 288 -22.16 40.77 12.91
N GLU A 289 -21.28 41.77 12.92
CA GLU A 289 -21.62 43.17 12.58
C GLU A 289 -21.18 43.53 11.14
N PRO A 290 -21.93 44.39 10.42
CA PRO A 290 -21.62 44.67 9.02
C PRO A 290 -20.40 45.61 8.89
N LEU A 291 -19.32 45.05 8.33
CA LEU A 291 -18.19 45.68 7.63
C LEU A 291 -17.86 47.15 7.96
N ASN A 292 -16.77 47.38 8.68
CA ASN A 292 -15.88 48.54 8.46
C ASN A 292 -14.43 48.27 8.92
N MET A 293 -13.52 48.33 7.93
CA MET A 293 -12.11 48.77 7.98
C MET A 293 -11.09 48.13 8.96
N VAL A 294 -10.10 47.45 8.35
CA VAL A 294 -8.65 47.41 8.65
C VAL A 294 -8.20 47.91 10.03
N THR A 295 -7.69 47.01 10.88
CA THR A 295 -6.51 47.26 11.75
C THR A 295 -6.00 45.99 12.45
N ASN A 296 -4.68 45.76 12.35
CA ASN A 296 -3.75 45.08 13.27
C ASN A 296 -4.27 43.99 14.24
N ALA A 297 -3.83 42.74 14.02
CA ALA A 297 -3.59 41.64 14.96
C ALA A 297 -4.18 41.75 16.39
N ILE A 298 -5.22 40.96 16.68
CA ILE A 298 -5.84 40.86 18.02
C ILE A 298 -6.11 39.39 18.36
N HIS A 299 -5.46 38.84 19.40
CA HIS A 299 -5.68 37.46 19.88
C HIS A 299 -6.54 37.48 21.16
N ASP A 300 -7.84 37.78 21.05
CA ASP A 300 -8.73 37.85 22.21
C ASP A 300 -9.46 36.50 22.48
N THR A 301 -9.43 36.02 23.74
CA THR A 301 -10.15 34.80 24.20
C THR A 301 -11.66 35.02 24.34
N LEU A 302 -12.44 33.96 24.56
CA LEU A 302 -13.87 34.08 24.90
C LEU A 302 -14.13 34.92 26.16
N LYS A 303 -13.13 35.02 27.05
CA LYS A 303 -13.14 35.87 28.26
C LYS A 303 -12.66 37.31 27.98
N GLY A 304 -12.24 37.61 26.76
CA GLY A 304 -11.75 38.92 26.32
C GLY A 304 -10.29 39.21 26.70
N GLU A 305 -9.49 38.17 26.95
CA GLU A 305 -8.08 38.31 27.34
C GLU A 305 -7.18 38.20 26.10
N ARG A 306 -6.07 38.95 26.07
CA ARG A 306 -5.09 38.87 24.99
C ARG A 306 -4.06 37.77 25.27
N VAL A 307 -3.94 36.81 24.35
CA VAL A 307 -2.97 35.69 24.43
C VAL A 307 -1.89 35.77 23.35
N LYS A 308 -0.78 35.04 23.52
CA LYS A 308 0.41 35.13 22.67
C LYS A 308 0.46 34.11 21.54
N SER A 309 -0.42 33.11 21.55
CA SER A 309 -0.44 32.04 20.55
C SER A 309 -1.85 31.48 20.34
N VAL A 310 -2.03 30.76 19.21
CA VAL A 310 -3.28 30.07 18.87
C VAL A 310 -3.54 28.92 19.86
N GLU A 311 -2.47 28.26 20.30
CA GLU A 311 -2.53 27.19 21.28
C GLU A 311 -2.98 27.69 22.65
N GLU A 312 -2.47 28.83 23.11
CA GLU A 312 -2.96 29.50 24.33
C GLU A 312 -4.43 29.92 24.18
N LEU A 313 -4.85 30.41 23.01
CA LEU A 313 -6.25 30.75 22.74
C LEU A 313 -7.16 29.52 22.88
N MET A 314 -6.73 28.37 22.33
CA MET A 314 -7.46 27.11 22.46
C MET A 314 -7.57 26.65 23.91
N ILE A 315 -6.48 26.72 24.67
CA ILE A 315 -6.45 26.35 26.09
C ILE A 315 -7.37 27.27 26.90
N ALA A 316 -7.27 28.58 26.71
CA ALA A 316 -8.10 29.57 27.39
C ALA A 316 -9.59 29.34 27.12
N ASN A 317 -9.97 29.15 25.85
CA ASN A 317 -11.35 28.88 25.46
C ASN A 317 -11.85 27.54 26.02
N TYR A 318 -11.00 26.51 26.04
CA TYR A 318 -11.34 25.22 26.64
C TYR A 318 -11.62 25.35 28.15
N LEU A 319 -10.75 26.03 28.90
CA LEU A 319 -10.93 26.26 30.33
C LEU A 319 -12.23 27.03 30.60
N TYR A 320 -12.47 28.10 29.83
CA TYR A 320 -13.69 28.89 29.91
C TYR A 320 -14.96 28.08 29.63
N LEU A 321 -15.00 27.30 28.55
CA LEU A 321 -16.16 26.48 28.17
C LEU A 321 -16.47 25.37 29.18
N ASN A 322 -15.46 24.88 29.89
CA ASN A 322 -15.64 23.87 30.94
C ASN A 322 -15.88 24.49 32.33
N GLY A 323 -16.02 25.81 32.42
CA GLY A 323 -16.25 26.51 33.68
C GLY A 323 -15.06 26.43 34.65
N ILE A 324 -13.85 26.21 34.14
CA ILE A 324 -12.63 26.17 34.95
C ILE A 324 -12.11 27.60 35.09
N ASP A 325 -12.19 28.15 36.30
CA ASP A 325 -11.66 29.48 36.59
C ASP A 325 -10.12 29.50 36.48
N TYR A 326 -9.60 30.46 35.71
CA TYR A 326 -8.18 30.65 35.52
C TYR A 326 -7.77 32.14 35.48
N GLU A 327 -6.50 32.38 35.79
CA GLU A 327 -5.78 33.65 35.61
C GLU A 327 -4.67 33.46 34.59
N TYR A 328 -4.63 34.30 33.55
CA TYR A 328 -3.57 34.29 32.53
C TYR A 328 -2.30 35.02 33.02
N GLU A 329 -1.12 34.44 32.79
CA GLU A 329 0.20 34.97 33.18
C GLU A 329 0.34 35.36 34.67
N LYS A 330 -0.26 34.58 35.57
CA LYS A 330 -0.08 34.78 37.00
C LYS A 330 1.38 34.52 37.39
N ALA A 331 1.97 35.42 38.17
CA ALA A 331 3.34 35.25 38.66
C ALA A 331 3.46 33.98 39.52
N TYR A 332 4.41 33.11 39.15
CA TYR A 332 4.68 31.90 39.90
C TYR A 332 5.35 32.27 41.23
N PRO A 333 4.77 31.91 42.37
CA PRO A 333 5.20 32.42 43.68
C PRO A 333 6.50 31.77 44.18
N TYR A 334 7.03 30.77 43.47
CA TYR A 334 8.17 29.96 43.90
C TYR A 334 9.34 30.09 42.93
N GLY A 335 10.42 30.76 43.35
CA GLY A 335 11.64 30.89 42.55
C GLY A 335 12.37 32.21 42.82
N THR A 336 13.62 32.29 42.39
CA THR A 336 14.42 33.53 42.42
C THR A 336 14.16 34.43 41.21
N GLU A 337 13.52 33.91 40.16
CA GLU A 337 13.20 34.62 38.93
C GLU A 337 11.69 34.84 38.81
N VAL A 338 11.28 35.96 38.21
CA VAL A 338 9.87 36.28 37.95
C VAL A 338 9.39 35.46 36.77
N TYR A 339 9.06 34.20 37.03
CA TYR A 339 8.47 33.29 36.04
C TYR A 339 6.94 33.42 36.04
N ARG A 340 6.34 33.45 34.85
CA ARG A 340 4.90 33.62 34.64
C ARG A 340 4.38 32.54 33.69
N PRO A 341 3.92 31.40 34.24
CA PRO A 341 3.30 30.36 33.46
C PRO A 341 2.06 30.88 32.72
N ASP A 342 1.74 30.31 31.57
CA ASP A 342 0.64 30.78 30.72
C ASP A 342 -0.70 30.84 31.46
N PHE A 343 -1.07 29.79 32.22
CA PHE A 343 -2.35 29.75 32.94
C PHE A 343 -2.19 29.31 34.40
N TYR A 344 -2.92 29.94 35.30
CA TYR A 344 -3.11 29.50 36.69
C TYR A 344 -4.56 29.14 36.95
N LEU A 345 -4.84 27.87 37.27
CA LEU A 345 -6.17 27.38 37.60
C LEU A 345 -6.46 27.64 39.07
N THR A 346 -7.41 28.55 39.36
CA THR A 346 -7.63 29.10 40.71
C THR A 346 -8.19 28.06 41.68
N GLU A 347 -9.12 27.24 41.23
CA GLU A 347 -9.77 26.21 42.05
C GLU A 347 -8.82 25.06 42.43
N TYR A 348 -7.85 24.76 41.56
CA TYR A 348 -6.97 23.60 41.69
C TYR A 348 -5.58 23.98 42.21
N ASN A 349 -5.26 25.27 42.34
CA ASN A 349 -3.94 25.78 42.69
C ASN A 349 -2.84 25.21 41.76
N LEU A 350 -3.10 25.18 40.46
CA LEU A 350 -2.21 24.58 39.45
C LEU A 350 -1.74 25.63 38.44
N TYR A 351 -0.48 25.53 38.03
CA TYR A 351 0.07 26.32 36.94
C TYR A 351 0.29 25.44 35.71
N LEU A 352 -0.13 25.93 34.54
CA LEU A 352 0.04 25.30 33.25
C LEU A 352 0.95 26.16 32.38
N GLU A 353 1.94 25.53 31.77
CA GLU A 353 2.79 26.11 30.74
C GLU A 353 2.58 25.35 29.43
N HIS A 354 2.35 26.07 28.34
CA HIS A 354 2.34 25.51 27.00
C HIS A 354 3.75 25.58 26.38
N LEU A 355 4.36 24.41 26.15
CA LEU A 355 5.62 24.29 25.43
C LEU A 355 5.38 23.86 23.98
N ARG A 356 5.88 24.67 23.04
CA ARG A 356 5.89 24.27 21.62
C ARG A 356 6.81 23.05 21.42
N PRO A 357 6.41 22.05 20.62
CA PRO A 357 5.31 22.07 19.65
C PRO A 357 4.01 21.36 20.13
N GLY A 358 3.66 21.38 21.42
CA GLY A 358 2.37 20.83 21.89
C GLY A 358 2.36 20.13 23.24
N PHE A 359 3.34 20.37 24.11
CA PHE A 359 3.40 19.76 25.44
C PHE A 359 2.84 20.72 26.49
N ILE A 360 1.91 20.26 27.33
CA ILE A 360 1.49 20.99 28.52
C ILE A 360 2.32 20.51 29.69
N LEU A 361 3.05 21.42 30.31
CA LEU A 361 3.84 21.15 31.51
C LEU A 361 3.04 21.59 32.74
N GLN A 362 2.66 20.62 33.57
CA GLN A 362 2.00 20.88 34.84
C GLN A 362 3.05 21.20 35.90
N LEU A 363 3.01 22.41 36.43
CA LEU A 363 3.85 22.81 37.56
C LEU A 363 3.02 22.61 38.83
N GLY A 364 3.42 21.62 39.64
CA GLY A 364 2.69 21.26 40.86
C GLY A 364 2.77 22.35 41.94
N SER A 365 1.70 22.51 42.71
CA SER A 365 1.74 23.20 44.00
C SER A 365 2.54 22.36 44.99
N ARG A 366 3.60 22.93 45.60
CA ARG A 366 4.14 22.35 46.83
C ARG A 366 3.22 22.76 47.97
N ASP A 367 2.17 21.98 48.20
CA ASP A 367 1.61 21.86 49.53
C ASP A 367 2.57 20.97 50.34
N SER A 368 3.57 21.61 50.96
CA SER A 368 4.36 21.00 52.02
C SER A 368 4.00 21.68 53.35
N SER A 369 2.97 21.15 53.99
CA SER A 369 2.90 21.00 55.45
C SER A 369 2.58 19.56 55.78
#